data_AF-A0A5C4RRB6-F1
#
_entry.id   AF-A0A5C4RRB6-F1
#
_cell.length_a   1.000
_cell.length_b   1.000
_cell.length_c   1.000
_cell.angle_alpha   90.00
_cell.angle_beta   90.00
_cell.angle_gamma   90.00
#
_symmetry.space_group_name_H-M   'P 1'
#
loop_
_entity.id
_entity.type
_entity.pdbx_description
1 polymer ?
#
loop_
_entity_poly.entity_id
_entity_poly.type
_entity_poly.pdbx_seq_one_letter_code
_entity_poly.pdbx_strand_id
1 'polypeptide(L)'
;MKGILVLGLGLAALTAGCSSPAGGGGGGLTVAECRSYYEHIHRLDGLDVAKAMGEEALARDAATCSEYGSVSRKHFTCAMSATSVDALQACGPSNS
;
A
#
# COMPACT_ATOMS: atom_id res chain seq x y z
N MET A 1 55.99 2.29 -5.80
CA MET A 1 56.06 0.90 -5.31
C MET A 1 54.67 0.30 -5.42
N LYS A 2 54.55 -0.80 -6.18
CA LYS A 2 53.55 -1.89 -6.15
C LYS A 2 52.10 -1.60 -5.69
N GLY A 3 51.16 -1.86 -6.60
CA GLY A 3 49.76 -2.18 -6.31
C GLY A 3 49.02 -2.54 -7.61
N ILE A 4 48.93 -3.84 -7.91
CA ILE A 4 48.30 -4.45 -9.09
C ILE A 4 46.96 -5.09 -8.64
N LEU A 5 46.02 -5.28 -9.60
CA LEU A 5 44.87 -6.22 -9.59
C LEU A 5 43.64 -5.73 -8.76
N VAL A 6 42.38 -5.83 -9.19
CA VAL A 6 41.67 -6.83 -9.99
C VAL A 6 40.42 -6.21 -10.66
N LEU A 7 40.17 -6.57 -11.93
CA LEU A 7 38.86 -6.47 -12.60
C LEU A 7 37.81 -7.31 -11.84
N GLY A 8 36.80 -6.67 -11.27
CA GLY A 8 35.60 -7.36 -10.76
C GLY A 8 34.35 -6.79 -11.42
N LEU A 9 33.69 -7.60 -12.25
CA LEU A 9 32.30 -7.39 -12.68
C LEU A 9 31.43 -7.12 -11.44
N GLY A 10 30.72 -6.01 -11.42
CA GLY A 10 29.85 -5.62 -10.32
C GLY A 10 28.76 -4.67 -10.77
N LEU A 11 27.81 -5.21 -11.50
CA LEU A 11 26.57 -4.59 -11.93
C LEU A 11 25.72 -4.17 -10.73
N ALA A 12 25.81 -2.91 -10.26
CA ALA A 12 24.83 -2.35 -9.32
C ALA A 12 24.96 -0.82 -9.19
N ALA A 13 24.47 -0.09 -10.18
CA ALA A 13 24.24 1.35 -10.06
C ALA A 13 22.97 1.76 -10.79
N LEU A 14 21.82 1.39 -10.22
CA LEU A 14 20.58 2.15 -10.39
C LEU A 14 19.99 2.38 -9.00
N THR A 15 20.42 3.49 -8.43
CA THR A 15 19.79 4.22 -7.36
C THR A 15 18.38 4.65 -7.79
N ALA A 16 17.38 3.83 -7.49
CA ALA A 16 16.03 4.29 -7.23
C ALA A 16 15.74 3.91 -5.78
N GLY A 17 15.71 4.90 -4.91
CA GLY A 17 15.40 4.70 -3.50
C GLY A 17 14.01 4.08 -3.35
N CYS A 18 13.96 2.77 -3.15
CA CYS A 18 12.90 2.16 -2.35
C CYS A 18 13.11 2.64 -0.92
N SER A 19 12.66 3.85 -0.61
CA SER A 19 12.23 4.21 0.73
C SER A 19 10.94 3.44 1.03
N SER A 20 11.03 2.12 1.07
CA SER A 20 10.06 1.31 1.78
C SER A 20 10.38 1.55 3.26
N PRO A 21 9.48 2.11 4.08
CA PRO A 21 9.59 1.88 5.50
C PRO A 21 9.53 0.37 5.68
N ALA A 22 10.68 -0.23 5.96
CA ALA A 22 10.78 -1.55 6.55
C ALA A 22 10.19 -1.43 7.96
N GLY A 23 8.85 -1.38 8.05
CA GLY A 23 8.11 -1.61 9.28
C GLY A 23 8.14 -3.10 9.57
N GLY A 24 9.23 -3.55 10.18
CA GLY A 24 9.30 -4.86 10.82
C GLY A 24 8.33 -4.92 12.00
N GLY A 25 7.56 -6.00 12.08
CA GLY A 25 6.66 -6.30 13.19
C GLY A 25 5.21 -6.45 12.73
N GLY A 26 4.70 -7.67 12.69
CA GLY A 26 3.32 -7.95 12.27
C GLY A 26 2.29 -7.19 13.09
N GLY A 27 1.23 -6.68 12.43
CA GLY A 27 0.14 -6.00 13.12
C GLY A 27 -0.50 -4.93 12.26
N GLY A 28 -1.69 -5.21 11.73
CA GLY A 28 -2.68 -4.26 11.24
C GLY A 28 -2.26 -3.25 10.16
N LEU A 29 -3.25 -2.54 9.63
CA LEU A 29 -3.05 -1.29 8.89
C LEU A 29 -3.20 -0.12 9.85
N THR A 30 -2.49 0.98 9.58
CA THR A 30 -2.72 2.27 10.23
C THR A 30 -3.97 2.95 9.69
N VAL A 31 -4.52 3.91 10.43
CA VAL A 31 -5.66 4.75 9.98
C VAL A 31 -5.36 5.42 8.64
N ALA A 32 -4.12 5.91 8.43
CA ALA A 32 -3.73 6.55 7.18
C ALA A 32 -3.73 5.57 5.99
N GLU A 33 -3.26 4.34 6.19
CA GLU A 33 -3.30 3.27 5.17
C GLU A 33 -4.74 2.83 4.88
N CYS A 34 -5.58 2.70 5.90
CA CYS A 34 -7.00 2.40 5.71
C CYS A 34 -7.71 3.52 4.93
N ARG A 35 -7.40 4.78 5.22
CA ARG A 35 -7.95 5.92 4.49
C ARG A 35 -7.54 5.90 3.02
N SER A 36 -6.25 5.73 2.74
CA SER A 36 -5.77 5.68 1.35
C SER A 36 -6.34 4.49 0.58
N TYR A 37 -6.56 3.36 1.26
CA TYR A 37 -7.27 2.21 0.70
C TYR A 37 -8.69 2.56 0.26
N TYR A 38 -9.52 3.15 1.12
CA TYR A 38 -10.90 3.51 0.78
C TYR A 38 -10.95 4.54 -0.35
N GLU A 39 -10.11 5.58 -0.30
CA GLU A 39 -10.02 6.56 -1.38
C GLU A 39 -9.59 5.95 -2.71
N HIS A 40 -8.69 4.96 -2.68
CA HIS A 40 -8.20 4.29 -3.89
C HIS A 40 -9.28 3.41 -4.51
N ILE A 41 -9.91 2.51 -3.75
CA ILE A 41 -10.91 1.57 -4.30
C ILE A 41 -12.12 2.30 -4.85
N HIS A 42 -12.59 3.37 -4.19
CA HIS A 42 -13.71 4.15 -4.70
C HIS A 42 -13.35 4.95 -5.95
N ARG A 43 -12.09 5.40 -6.06
CA ARG A 43 -11.60 6.05 -7.28
C ARG A 43 -11.57 5.09 -8.47
N LEU A 44 -11.30 3.80 -8.25
CA LEU A 44 -11.39 2.79 -9.31
C LEU A 44 -12.83 2.64 -9.85
N ASP A 45 -13.84 2.86 -8.99
CA ASP A 45 -15.26 2.93 -9.37
C ASP A 45 -15.70 4.31 -9.90
N GLY A 46 -14.77 5.27 -10.05
CA GLY A 46 -15.06 6.64 -10.49
C GLY A 46 -15.73 7.51 -9.42
N LEU A 47 -15.70 7.10 -8.16
CA LEU A 47 -16.29 7.80 -7.03
C LEU A 47 -15.22 8.51 -6.19
N ASP A 48 -15.44 9.79 -5.89
CA ASP A 48 -14.68 10.51 -4.87
C ASP A 48 -15.37 10.30 -3.51
N VAL A 49 -14.88 9.33 -2.73
CA VAL A 49 -15.48 8.93 -1.45
C VAL A 49 -15.48 10.04 -0.41
N ALA A 50 -14.43 10.87 -0.38
CA ALA A 50 -14.35 12.00 0.53
C ALA A 50 -15.46 13.02 0.25
N LYS A 51 -15.74 13.25 -1.03
CA LYS A 51 -16.85 14.11 -1.47
C LYS A 51 -18.22 13.47 -1.26
N ALA A 52 -18.33 12.14 -1.44
CA ALA A 52 -19.60 11.42 -1.34
C ALA A 52 -20.05 11.18 0.11
N MET A 53 -19.13 10.82 1.01
CA MET A 53 -19.42 10.48 2.40
C MET A 53 -19.13 11.64 3.37
N GLY A 54 -18.24 12.55 2.98
CA GLY A 54 -17.68 13.58 3.86
C GLY A 54 -16.45 13.09 4.64
N GLU A 55 -15.55 14.04 4.92
CA GLU A 55 -14.27 13.80 5.60
C GLU A 55 -14.40 13.09 6.95
N GLU A 56 -15.43 13.44 7.73
CA GLU A 56 -15.62 12.88 9.07
C GLU A 56 -16.04 11.41 9.02
N ALA A 57 -16.91 11.04 8.07
CA ALA A 57 -17.33 9.64 7.89
C ALA A 57 -16.15 8.79 7.41
N LEU A 58 -15.38 9.29 6.44
CA LEU A 58 -14.19 8.59 5.94
C LEU A 58 -13.13 8.41 7.04
N ALA A 59 -12.93 9.41 7.90
CA ALA A 59 -12.02 9.31 9.03
C ALA A 59 -12.48 8.26 10.06
N ARG A 60 -13.78 8.17 10.35
CA ARG A 60 -14.34 7.14 11.23
C ARG A 60 -14.15 5.74 10.66
N ASP A 61 -14.46 5.53 9.38
CA ASP A 61 -14.29 4.22 8.72
C ASP A 61 -12.82 3.78 8.67
N ALA A 62 -11.91 4.71 8.40
CA ALA A 62 -10.48 4.46 8.43
C ALA A 62 -9.99 4.07 9.84
N ALA A 63 -10.53 4.70 10.89
CA ALA A 63 -10.22 4.35 12.28
C ALA A 63 -10.73 2.94 12.62
N THR A 64 -11.97 2.63 12.26
CA THR A 64 -12.57 1.29 12.41
C THR A 64 -11.76 0.23 11.68
N CYS A 65 -11.30 0.49 10.46
CA CYS A 65 -10.45 -0.43 9.71
C CYS A 65 -9.13 -0.73 10.44
N SER A 66 -8.49 0.29 11.00
CA SER A 66 -7.23 0.14 11.74
C SER A 66 -7.42 -0.61 13.05
N GLU A 67 -8.54 -0.38 13.75
CA GLU A 67 -8.85 -1.00 15.05
C GLU A 67 -9.24 -2.47 14.91
N TYR A 68 -10.14 -2.80 13.96
CA TYR A 68 -10.71 -4.15 13.84
C TYR A 68 -10.03 -5.02 12.78
N GLY A 69 -9.15 -4.46 11.95
CA GLY A 69 -8.47 -5.21 10.90
C GLY A 69 -9.41 -5.68 9.79
N SER A 70 -10.39 -4.85 9.41
CA SER A 70 -11.31 -5.16 8.30
C SER A 70 -10.60 -5.28 6.93
N VAL A 71 -9.36 -4.81 6.85
CA VAL A 71 -8.46 -4.94 5.71
C VAL A 71 -7.12 -5.52 6.16
N SER A 72 -6.74 -6.65 5.57
CA SER A 72 -5.45 -7.28 5.82
C SER A 72 -4.33 -6.55 5.07
N ARG A 73 -3.11 -6.61 5.60
CA ARG A 73 -1.96 -6.00 4.92
C ARG A 73 -1.67 -6.63 3.55
N LYS A 74 -1.97 -7.92 3.38
CA LYS A 74 -1.85 -8.61 2.09
C LYS A 74 -2.83 -8.03 1.08
N HIS A 75 -4.11 -7.91 1.44
CA HIS A 75 -5.12 -7.32 0.56
C HIS A 75 -4.80 -5.87 0.23
N PHE A 76 -4.45 -5.05 1.24
CA PHE A 76 -4.05 -3.66 1.06
C PHE A 76 -2.97 -3.51 -0.02
N THR A 77 -1.90 -4.30 0.08
CA THR A 77 -0.78 -4.23 -0.87
C THR A 77 -1.21 -4.58 -2.30
N CYS A 78 -2.10 -5.56 -2.46
CA CYS A 78 -2.67 -5.91 -3.76
C CYS A 78 -3.63 -4.84 -4.29
N ALA A 79 -4.55 -4.38 -3.46
CA ALA A 79 -5.55 -3.37 -3.83
C ALA A 79 -4.90 -2.07 -4.29
N MET A 80 -3.83 -1.63 -3.61
CA MET A 80 -3.10 -0.41 -3.97
C MET A 80 -2.33 -0.51 -5.29
N SER A 81 -2.08 -1.71 -5.83
CA SER A 81 -1.50 -1.90 -7.16
C SER A 81 -2.56 -2.11 -8.25
N ALA A 82 -3.82 -2.32 -7.87
CA ALA A 82 -4.93 -2.47 -8.81
C ALA A 82 -5.22 -1.15 -9.54
N THR A 83 -5.40 -1.23 -10.85
CA THR A 83 -5.72 -0.09 -11.73
C THR A 83 -7.15 -0.13 -12.26
N SER A 84 -7.93 -1.13 -11.87
CA SER A 84 -9.32 -1.33 -12.26
C SER A 84 -10.07 -2.13 -11.19
N VAL A 85 -11.40 -2.09 -11.25
CA VAL A 85 -12.29 -2.87 -10.36
C VAL A 85 -12.05 -4.37 -10.53
N ASP A 86 -11.87 -4.86 -11.76
CA ASP A 86 -11.58 -6.27 -12.03
C ASP A 86 -10.27 -6.72 -11.38
N ALA A 87 -9.22 -5.89 -11.46
CA ALA A 87 -7.94 -6.17 -10.80
C ALA A 87 -8.08 -6.14 -9.26
N LEU A 88 -8.91 -5.26 -8.71
CA LEU A 88 -9.20 -5.23 -7.28
C LEU A 88 -9.94 -6.50 -6.82
N GLN A 89 -10.92 -6.97 -7.60
CA GLN A 89 -11.65 -8.22 -7.30
C GLN A 89 -10.72 -9.44 -7.31
N ALA A 90 -9.70 -9.44 -8.18
CA ALA A 90 -8.70 -10.51 -8.23
C ALA A 90 -7.81 -10.58 -6.98
N CYS A 91 -7.75 -9.52 -6.15
CA CYS A 91 -7.04 -9.54 -4.87
C CYS A 91 -7.70 -10.41 -3.80
N GLY A 92 -8.99 -10.74 -3.98
CA GLY A 92 -9.75 -11.56 -3.04
C GLY A 92 -10.40 -10.74 -1.90
N PRO A 93 -10.82 -11.41 -0.80
CA PRO A 93 -11.50 -10.76 0.30
C PRO A 93 -10.60 -9.79 1.07
N SER A 94 -11.16 -8.65 1.50
CA SER A 94 -10.37 -7.60 2.17
C SER A 94 -9.71 -8.04 3.47
N ASN A 95 -10.32 -8.95 4.22
CA ASN A 95 -9.85 -9.44 5.52
C ASN A 95 -9.17 -10.82 5.47
N SER A 96 -8.76 -11.26 4.27
CA SER A 96 -8.14 -12.58 4.04
C SER A 96 -6.62 -12.61 4.13
#